data_AF-A0A936W7D0-F1
#
_entry.id   AF-A0A936W7D0-F1
#
_cell.length_a   1.000
_cell.length_b   1.000
_cell.length_c   1.000
_cell.angle_alpha   90.00
_cell.angle_beta   90.00
_cell.angle_gamma   90.00
#
_symmetry.space_group_name_H-M   'P 1'
#
loop_
_entity.id
_entity.type
_entity.pdbx_description
1 polymer ?
#
loop_
_entity_poly.entity_id
_entity_poly.type
_entity_poly.pdbx_seq_one_letter_code
_entity_poly.pdbx_strand_id
1 'polypeptide(L)'
;MASWHFLRRYISISIQVPWGYIWLFFRARYFLCIYLISARVGAIAYNILHHKGVMAAVVLTGLFLQDDLIIKIGLIFLSHSSFDRVLGYGLKYPDSFSHTHLGWIGKEVKSDASTCWRSTMCYSSATE
;
A
#
# COMPACT_ATOMS: atom_id res chain seq x y z
N MET A 1 -22.88 3.01 28.24
CA MET A 1 -21.56 3.00 28.94
C MET A 1 -20.47 2.23 28.18
N ALA A 2 -20.79 1.20 27.37
CA ALA A 2 -19.81 0.45 26.57
C ALA A 2 -19.01 1.28 25.53
N SER A 3 -19.61 2.34 24.97
CA SER A 3 -18.98 3.17 23.92
C SER A 3 -17.70 3.90 24.37
N TRP A 4 -17.69 4.43 25.61
CA TRP A 4 -16.55 5.19 26.12
C TRP A 4 -15.34 4.31 26.50
N HIS A 5 -15.59 3.09 27.00
CA HIS A 5 -14.51 2.13 27.26
C HIS A 5 -13.85 1.67 25.96
N PHE A 6 -14.65 1.48 24.92
CA PHE A 6 -14.16 1.12 23.60
C PHE A 6 -13.30 2.22 22.98
N LEU A 7 -13.80 3.47 22.99
CA LEU A 7 -13.04 4.62 22.48
C LEU A 7 -11.74 4.85 23.26
N ARG A 8 -11.81 4.78 24.60
CA ARG A 8 -10.64 4.97 25.47
C ARG A 8 -9.59 3.89 25.26
N ARG A 9 -10.01 2.63 25.08
CA ARG A 9 -9.10 1.51 24.80
C ARG A 9 -8.47 1.64 23.42
N TYR A 10 -9.25 2.01 22.41
CA TYR A 10 -8.76 2.29 21.06
C TYR A 10 -7.70 3.40 21.05
N ILE A 11 -7.97 4.52 21.74
CA ILE A 11 -7.04 5.64 21.86
C ILE A 11 -5.76 5.21 22.62
N SER A 12 -5.89 4.47 23.73
CA SER A 12 -4.74 3.99 24.50
C SER A 12 -3.83 3.07 23.68
N ILE A 13 -4.42 2.15 22.90
CA ILE A 13 -3.67 1.24 22.01
C ILE A 13 -2.95 2.02 20.91
N SER A 14 -3.61 3.06 20.36
CA SER A 14 -3.05 3.91 19.30
C SER A 14 -1.86 4.76 19.77
N ILE A 15 -1.80 5.08 21.08
CA ILE A 15 -0.71 5.86 21.68
C ILE A 15 0.45 4.95 22.12
N GLN A 16 0.16 3.72 22.55
CA GLN A 16 1.16 2.74 23.01
C GLN A 16 1.82 1.97 21.86
N VAL A 17 2.18 2.68 20.79
CA VAL A 17 2.94 2.10 19.68
C VAL A 17 4.42 2.40 19.96
N PRO A 18 5.17 1.50 20.65
CA PRO A 18 6.59 1.70 20.85
C PRO A 18 7.29 1.89 19.51
N TRP A 19 8.37 2.68 19.49
CA TRP A 19 9.21 2.95 18.32
C TRP A 19 9.59 1.68 17.52
N GLY A 20 9.59 0.50 18.16
CA GLY A 20 9.73 -0.82 17.53
C GLY A 20 8.73 -1.14 16.41
N TYR A 21 7.50 -0.62 16.46
CA TYR A 21 6.50 -0.85 15.41
C TYR A 21 6.73 -0.01 14.15
N ILE A 22 7.43 1.12 14.25
CA ILE A 22 7.92 1.86 13.08
C ILE A 22 8.87 0.98 12.27
N TRP A 23 9.73 0.20 12.95
CA TRP A 23 10.57 -0.78 12.28
C TRP A 23 9.75 -1.86 11.58
N LEU A 24 8.64 -2.31 12.16
CA LEU A 24 7.73 -3.27 11.54
C LEU A 24 7.05 -2.68 10.29
N PHE A 25 6.64 -1.41 10.36
CA PHE A 25 6.05 -0.66 9.25
C PHE A 25 7.01 -0.55 8.04
N PHE A 26 8.30 -0.29 8.28
CA PHE A 26 9.31 -0.27 7.20
C PHE A 26 9.80 -1.68 6.79
N ARG A 27 9.76 -2.66 7.71
CA ARG A 27 10.09 -4.07 7.45
C ARG A 27 9.07 -4.82 6.62
N ALA A 28 7.90 -4.26 6.33
CA ALA A 28 6.98 -4.83 5.35
C ALA A 28 7.62 -5.01 3.95
N ARG A 29 8.85 -4.50 3.73
CA ARG A 29 9.71 -4.91 2.62
C ARG A 29 10.20 -6.37 2.66
N TYR A 30 10.06 -7.14 3.73
CA TYR A 30 10.45 -8.57 3.75
C TYR A 30 9.63 -9.43 2.78
N PHE A 31 8.47 -8.97 2.31
CA PHE A 31 7.75 -9.68 1.26
C PHE A 31 8.50 -9.67 -0.08
N LEU A 32 9.52 -8.80 -0.28
CA LEU A 32 10.50 -8.98 -1.37
C LEU A 32 11.24 -10.31 -1.25
N CYS A 33 11.46 -10.85 -0.04
CA CYS A 33 12.11 -12.14 0.11
C CYS A 33 11.26 -13.28 -0.47
N ILE A 34 9.92 -13.14 -0.52
CA ILE A 34 9.04 -14.12 -1.18
C ILE A 34 9.17 -14.03 -2.71
N TYR A 35 9.50 -12.86 -3.26
CA TYR A 35 9.84 -12.74 -4.69
C TYR A 35 11.09 -13.52 -5.08
N LEU A 36 11.97 -13.88 -4.13
CA LEU A 36 13.13 -14.74 -4.39
C LEU A 36 12.74 -16.19 -4.70
N ILE A 37 11.56 -16.64 -4.23
CA ILE A 37 11.05 -17.99 -4.52
C ILE A 37 10.31 -17.99 -5.86
N SER A 38 9.41 -17.02 -6.08
CA SER A 38 8.68 -16.85 -7.34
C SER A 38 7.98 -15.49 -7.39
N ALA A 39 8.03 -14.83 -8.55
CA ALA A 39 7.31 -13.59 -8.80
C ALA A 39 5.79 -13.74 -8.60
N ARG A 40 5.21 -14.90 -8.95
CA ARG A 40 3.78 -15.20 -8.75
C ARG A 40 3.38 -15.22 -7.28
N VAL A 41 4.14 -15.95 -6.46
CA VAL A 41 3.84 -16.10 -5.03
C VAL A 41 4.03 -14.77 -4.31
N GLY A 42 5.07 -14.01 -4.68
CA GLY A 42 5.30 -12.67 -4.17
C GLY A 42 4.17 -11.69 -4.51
N ALA A 43 3.65 -11.72 -5.75
CA ALA A 43 2.54 -10.86 -6.17
C ALA A 43 1.24 -11.18 -5.42
N ILE A 44 0.91 -12.46 -5.26
CA ILE A 44 -0.29 -12.90 -4.54
C ILE A 44 -0.20 -12.49 -3.06
N ALA A 45 0.91 -12.81 -2.39
CA ALA A 45 1.10 -12.47 -0.98
C ALA A 45 1.03 -10.95 -0.75
N TYR A 46 1.65 -10.17 -1.64
CA TYR A 46 1.60 -8.72 -1.59
C TYR A 46 0.15 -8.21 -1.74
N ASN A 47 -0.59 -8.67 -2.74
CA ASN A 47 -1.94 -8.20 -3.01
C ASN A 47 -2.92 -8.54 -1.88
N ILE A 48 -2.80 -9.73 -1.25
CA ILE A 48 -3.63 -10.12 -0.11
C ILE A 48 -3.35 -9.22 1.10
N LEU A 49 -2.07 -9.00 1.41
CA LEU A 49 -1.69 -8.19 2.57
C LEU A 49 -1.97 -6.70 2.37
N HIS A 50 -1.94 -6.23 1.12
CA HIS A 50 -2.29 -4.86 0.77
C HIS A 50 -3.78 -4.67 0.48
N HIS A 51 -4.60 -5.73 0.64
CA HIS A 51 -6.05 -5.62 0.51
C HIS A 51 -6.64 -4.96 1.76
N LYS A 52 -6.97 -3.66 1.66
CA LYS A 52 -7.51 -2.86 2.77
C LYS A 52 -8.73 -3.51 3.45
N GLY A 53 -9.60 -4.16 2.67
CA GLY A 53 -10.76 -4.86 3.22
C GLY A 53 -10.40 -6.06 4.10
N VAL A 54 -9.31 -6.77 3.79
CA VAL A 54 -8.86 -7.92 4.60
C VAL A 54 -8.29 -7.40 5.91
N MET A 55 -7.45 -6.36 5.86
CA MET A 55 -6.87 -5.78 7.06
C MET A 55 -7.91 -5.08 7.95
N ALA A 56 -8.92 -4.44 7.35
CA ALA A 56 -10.06 -3.92 8.10
C ALA A 56 -10.83 -5.04 8.81
N ALA A 57 -11.06 -6.18 8.15
CA ALA A 57 -11.68 -7.34 8.78
C ALA A 57 -10.83 -7.87 9.95
N VAL A 58 -9.51 -7.95 9.80
CA VAL A 58 -8.59 -8.36 10.89
C VAL A 58 -8.70 -7.41 12.09
N VAL A 59 -8.75 -6.10 11.87
CA VAL A 59 -8.97 -5.12 12.95
C VAL A 59 -10.32 -5.37 13.64
N LEU A 60 -11.40 -5.59 12.88
CA LEU A 60 -12.71 -5.88 13.44
C LEU A 60 -12.73 -7.18 14.25
N THR A 61 -12.04 -8.23 13.79
CA THR A 61 -11.88 -9.48 14.52
C THR A 61 -11.11 -9.28 15.82
N GLY A 62 -10.03 -8.50 15.80
CA GLY A 62 -9.27 -8.15 17.01
C GLY A 62 -10.11 -7.37 18.02
N LEU A 63 -10.96 -6.44 17.54
CA LEU A 63 -11.90 -5.69 18.39
C LEU A 63 -12.96 -6.62 19.02
N PHE A 64 -13.45 -7.60 18.27
CA PHE A 64 -14.42 -8.59 18.76
C PHE A 64 -13.80 -9.52 19.82
N LEU A 65 -12.57 -9.98 19.59
CA LEU A 65 -11.82 -10.83 20.51
C LEU A 65 -11.20 -10.07 21.70
N GLN A 66 -11.26 -8.72 21.67
CA GLN A 66 -10.57 -7.84 22.62
C GLN A 66 -9.06 -8.11 22.72
N ASP A 67 -8.46 -8.56 21.62
CA ASP A 67 -7.05 -8.88 21.52
C ASP A 67 -6.27 -7.69 20.95
N ASP A 68 -5.50 -7.04 21.82
CA ASP A 68 -4.73 -5.85 21.49
C ASP A 68 -3.62 -6.12 20.46
N LEU A 69 -3.07 -7.34 20.38
CA LEU A 69 -2.05 -7.69 19.39
C LEU A 69 -2.64 -7.74 17.99
N ILE A 70 -3.79 -8.40 17.83
CA ILE A 70 -4.46 -8.52 16.53
C ILE A 70 -4.88 -7.13 16.01
N ILE A 71 -5.42 -6.28 16.90
CA ILE A 71 -5.79 -4.90 16.57
C ILE A 71 -4.56 -4.12 16.07
N LYS A 72 -3.43 -4.18 16.78
CA LYS A 72 -2.18 -3.50 16.41
C LYS A 72 -1.65 -3.97 15.06
N ILE A 73 -1.62 -5.29 14.83
CA ILE A 73 -1.17 -5.87 13.56
C ILE A 73 -2.05 -5.36 12.42
N GLY A 74 -3.38 -5.46 12.55
CA GLY A 74 -4.31 -5.00 11.52
C GLY A 74 -4.15 -3.52 11.19
N LEU A 75 -4.00 -2.66 12.21
CA LEU A 75 -3.78 -1.21 12.04
C LEU A 75 -2.48 -0.90 11.30
N ILE A 76 -1.40 -1.61 11.61
CA ILE A 76 -0.09 -1.39 10.97
C ILE A 76 -0.16 -1.76 9.49
N PHE A 77 -0.70 -2.94 9.15
CA PHE A 77 -0.83 -3.38 7.76
C PHE A 77 -1.81 -2.51 6.97
N LEU A 78 -2.91 -2.07 7.59
CA LEU A 78 -3.86 -1.15 6.97
C LEU A 78 -3.22 0.23 6.69
N SER A 79 -2.44 0.76 7.63
CA SER A 79 -1.71 2.01 7.48
C SER A 79 -0.63 1.87 6.40
N HIS A 80 0.09 0.74 6.38
CA HIS A 80 1.10 0.45 5.37
C HIS A 80 0.50 0.38 3.97
N SER A 81 -0.59 -0.37 3.78
CA SER A 81 -1.32 -0.45 2.50
C SER A 81 -1.80 0.91 2.01
N SER A 82 -2.28 1.76 2.93
CA SER A 82 -2.74 3.11 2.59
C SER A 82 -1.58 4.02 2.19
N PHE A 83 -0.46 3.95 2.91
CA PHE A 83 0.76 4.72 2.62
C PHE A 83 1.39 4.31 1.28
N ASP A 84 1.45 3.01 1.00
CA ASP A 84 1.95 2.44 -0.25
C ASP A 84 1.17 2.98 -1.47
N ARG A 85 -0.15 3.16 -1.34
CA ARG A 85 -0.99 3.78 -2.39
C ARG A 85 -0.75 5.28 -2.57
N VAL A 86 -0.45 6.01 -1.49
CA VAL A 86 -0.06 7.43 -1.57
C VAL A 86 1.26 7.58 -2.31
N LEU A 87 2.18 6.62 -2.16
CA LEU A 87 3.45 6.58 -2.89
C LEU A 87 3.34 6.09 -4.35
N GLY A 88 2.13 5.77 -4.82
CA GLY A 88 1.89 5.34 -6.19
C GLY A 88 2.14 3.86 -6.47
N TYR A 89 2.32 3.03 -5.43
CA TYR A 89 2.41 1.58 -5.59
C TYR A 89 1.00 0.98 -5.76
N GLY A 90 0.81 0.24 -6.86
CA GLY A 90 -0.46 -0.39 -7.25
C GLY A 90 -0.55 -1.87 -6.89
N LEU A 91 -1.63 -2.53 -7.32
CA LEU A 91 -1.70 -4.00 -7.31
C LEU A 91 -0.59 -4.55 -8.20
N LYS A 92 0.13 -5.57 -7.73
CA LYS A 92 1.25 -6.18 -8.47
C LYS A 92 0.77 -7.30 -9.35
N TYR A 93 1.28 -7.33 -10.58
CA TYR A 93 1.07 -8.42 -11.51
C TYR A 93 2.05 -9.58 -11.23
N PRO A 94 1.67 -10.83 -11.58
CA PRO A 94 2.48 -12.02 -11.31
C PRO A 94 3.73 -12.18 -12.21
N ASP A 95 3.91 -11.29 -13.18
CA ASP A 95 4.98 -11.34 -14.18
C ASP A 95 6.27 -10.64 -13.70
N SER A 96 6.16 -9.51 -13.00
CA SER A 96 7.31 -8.75 -12.50
C SER A 96 6.95 -7.90 -11.29
N PHE A 97 7.92 -7.74 -10.37
CA PHE A 97 7.77 -6.87 -9.20
C PHE A 97 7.49 -5.40 -9.59
N SER A 98 8.06 -4.93 -10.70
CA SER A 98 7.93 -3.54 -11.14
C SER A 98 6.65 -3.28 -11.93
N HIS A 99 5.91 -4.33 -12.31
CA HIS A 99 4.68 -4.20 -13.06
C HIS A 99 3.49 -4.09 -12.11
N THR A 100 2.86 -2.92 -12.08
CA THR A 100 1.67 -2.67 -11.27
C THR A 100 0.51 -2.17 -12.12
N HIS A 101 -0.71 -2.23 -11.57
CA HIS A 101 -1.89 -1.65 -12.21
C HIS A 101 -1.77 -0.13 -12.48
N LEU A 102 -0.89 0.57 -11.74
CA LEU A 102 -0.64 2.00 -11.95
C LEU A 102 0.46 2.27 -13.00
N GLY A 103 1.07 1.22 -13.55
CA GLY A 103 2.16 1.30 -14.51
C GLY A 103 3.43 0.59 -14.05
N TRP A 104 4.49 0.77 -14.83
CA TRP A 104 5.81 0.21 -14.56
C TRP A 104 6.62 1.15 -13.64
N ILE A 105 7.03 0.63 -12.50
CA ILE A 105 7.91 1.33 -11.55
C ILE A 105 9.33 1.40 -12.14
N GLY A 106 9.88 2.60 -12.27
CA GLY A 106 11.25 2.84 -12.76
C GLY A 106 11.37 3.09 -14.27
N LYS A 107 10.26 3.16 -15.02
CA LYS A 107 10.28 3.76 -16.36
C LYS A 107 10.04 5.27 -16.23
N GLU A 108 11.04 6.06 -16.59
CA GLU A 108 10.82 7.46 -16.92
C GLU A 108 9.71 7.50 -17.96
N VAL A 109 8.67 8.29 -17.70
CA VAL A 109 7.77 8.73 -18.77
C VAL A 109 8.67 9.53 -19.69
N LYS A 110 9.20 8.89 -20.74
CA LYS A 110 9.58 9.64 -21.93
C LYS A 110 8.30 10.35 -22.30
N SER A 111 8.30 11.67 -22.16
CA SER A 111 7.33 12.52 -22.82
C SER A 111 7.56 12.31 -24.31
N ASP A 112 7.05 11.20 -24.83
CA ASP A 112 7.08 10.93 -26.25
C ASP A 112 6.32 12.09 -26.89
N ALA A 113 6.99 12.75 -27.82
CA ALA A 113 6.49 13.88 -28.60
C ALA A 113 5.21 13.55 -29.39
N SER A 114 4.67 12.33 -29.28
CA SER A 114 3.39 11.90 -29.83
C SER A 114 2.16 12.51 -29.16
N THR A 115 2.31 13.28 -28.06
CA THR A 115 1.18 13.99 -27.42
C THR A 115 0.89 15.37 -28.03
N CYS A 116 1.62 15.80 -29.07
CA CYS A 116 1.28 16.98 -29.91
C CYS A 116 0.13 16.67 -30.90
N TRP A 117 -0.97 16.07 -30.42
CA TRP A 117 -2.20 15.90 -31.22
C TRP A 117 -3.46 16.40 -30.51
N ARG A 118 -3.33 16.92 -29.27
CA ARG A 118 -4.49 17.34 -28.47
C ARG A 118 -4.39 18.74 -27.88
N SER A 119 -3.73 19.63 -28.61
CA SER A 119 -3.81 21.08 -28.37
C SER A 119 -3.54 21.79 -29.69
N THR A 120 -4.41 22.73 -30.04
CA THR A 120 -4.43 23.53 -31.27
C THR A 120 -3.22 24.48 -31.41
N MET A 121 -2.09 24.15 -30.80
CA MET A 121 -0.98 25.05 -30.47
C MET A 121 0.39 24.52 -30.96
N CYS A 122 0.40 23.65 -31.98
CA CYS A 122 1.63 23.17 -32.65
C CYS A 122 1.78 23.67 -34.11
N TYR A 123 1.01 24.67 -34.58
CA TYR A 123 1.05 25.16 -35.98
C TYR A 123 1.76 26.51 -36.15
N SER A 124 2.88 26.79 -35.48
CA SER A 124 3.55 28.10 -35.68
C SER A 124 5.08 28.06 -35.75
N SER A 125 5.72 26.89 -35.81
CA SER A 125 7.18 26.80 -35.82
C SER A 125 7.71 25.93 -36.97
N ALA A 126 7.17 26.11 -38.18
CA ALA A 126 7.65 25.40 -39.37
C ALA A 126 7.79 26.29 -40.63
N THR A 127 7.76 27.61 -40.48
CA THR A 127 8.09 28.54 -41.57
C THR A 127 8.78 29.78 -41.00
N GLU A 128 10.11 29.69 -40.85
CA GLU A 128 11.09 30.77 -41.07
C GLU A 128 12.51 30.18 -41.00
#